data_AF-A0A965B3V8-F1
#
_entry.id   AF-A0A965B3V8-F1
#
_cell.length_a   1.000
_cell.length_b   1.000
_cell.length_c   1.000
_cell.angle_alpha   90.00
_cell.angle_beta   90.00
_cell.angle_gamma   90.00
#
_symmetry.space_group_name_H-M   'P 1'
#
loop_
_entity.id
_entity.type
_entity.pdbx_description
1 polymer ?
#
loop_
_entity_poly.entity_id
_entity_poly.type
_entity_poly.pdbx_seq_one_letter_code
_entity_poly.pdbx_strand_id
1 'polypeptide(L)' 'MTGSYGDYQLEIYFQGLNGILPALPLTFAELEARAQKAMSPSIWSYVAGGSGDESTQQANVTAFARWGLIPRMLVGATE' A
#
# COMPACT_ATOMS: atom_id res chain seq x y z
N MET A 1 17.06 -17.16 -11.39
CA MET A 1 15.59 -17.03 -11.40
C MET A 1 15.24 -15.93 -10.43
N THR A 2 14.80 -14.80 -10.95
CA THR A 2 14.22 -13.68 -10.19
C THR A 2 12.83 -14.12 -9.71
N GLY A 3 12.54 -14.06 -8.40
CA GLY A 3 11.23 -14.45 -7.86
C GLY A 3 10.08 -13.54 -8.33
N SER A 4 8.83 -14.01 -8.21
CA SER A 4 7.65 -13.19 -8.51
C SER A 4 7.47 -12.14 -7.42
N TYR A 5 6.98 -10.95 -7.76
CA TYR A 5 6.68 -9.92 -6.75
C TYR A 5 5.70 -10.41 -5.68
N GLY A 6 4.82 -11.36 -6.04
CA GLY A 6 3.86 -11.97 -5.12
C GLY A 6 4.50 -12.85 -4.03
N ASP A 7 5.75 -13.28 -4.19
CA ASP A 7 6.44 -14.17 -3.25
C ASP A 7 6.73 -13.49 -1.90
N TYR A 8 6.72 -12.15 -1.83
CA TYR A 8 6.92 -11.41 -0.58
C TYR A 8 5.90 -11.79 0.51
N GLN A 9 4.68 -12.17 0.12
CA GLN A 9 3.67 -12.61 1.09
C GLN A 9 4.07 -13.91 1.80
N LEU A 10 4.84 -14.78 1.13
CA LEU A 10 5.28 -16.06 1.69
C LEU A 10 6.26 -15.83 2.83
N GLU A 11 7.15 -14.84 2.71
CA GLU A 11 8.04 -14.44 3.79
C GLU A 11 7.25 -14.05 5.04
N ILE A 12 6.21 -13.21 4.89
CA ILE A 12 5.37 -12.75 6.01
C ILE A 12 4.67 -13.94 6.68
N TYR A 13 4.05 -14.84 5.89
CA TYR A 13 3.34 -15.99 6.44
C TYR A 13 4.28 -16.99 7.12
N PHE A 14 5.45 -17.28 6.53
CA PHE A 14 6.41 -18.21 7.12
C PHE A 14 7.05 -17.64 8.40
N GLN A 15 7.29 -16.33 8.48
CA GLN A 15 7.70 -15.69 9.73
C GLN A 15 6.60 -15.81 10.80
N GLY A 16 5.34 -15.65 10.41
CA GLY A 16 4.19 -15.85 11.28
C GLY A 16 4.11 -17.24 11.91
N LEU A 17 4.51 -18.30 11.18
CA LEU A 17 4.61 -19.67 11.73
C LEU A 17 5.65 -19.80 12.85
N ASN A 18 6.67 -18.94 12.85
CA ASN A 18 7.69 -18.86 13.89
C ASN A 18 7.33 -17.85 14.99
N GLY A 19 6.09 -17.32 14.99
CA GLY A 19 5.63 -16.33 15.96
C GLY A 19 6.16 -14.91 15.72
N ILE A 20 6.77 -14.66 14.56
CA ILE A 20 7.31 -13.34 14.19
C ILE A 20 6.25 -12.61 13.37
N LEU A 21 5.68 -11.55 13.93
CA LEU A 21 4.70 -10.69 13.27
C LEU A 21 5.39 -9.52 12.53
N PRO A 22 4.83 -9.03 11.41
CA PRO A 22 5.38 -7.89 10.70
C PRO A 22 5.34 -6.63 11.58
N ALA A 23 6.46 -5.90 11.62
CA ALA A 23 6.57 -4.65 12.38
C ALA A 23 5.79 -3.49 11.72
N LEU A 24 5.62 -3.54 10.40
CA LEU A 24 4.95 -2.53 9.59
C LEU A 24 3.53 -2.98 9.22
N PRO A 25 2.59 -2.04 9.00
CA PRO A 25 1.24 -2.35 8.56
C PRO A 25 1.20 -2.81 7.10
N LEU A 26 0.13 -3.51 6.73
CA LEU A 26 -0.07 -4.08 5.38
C LEU A 26 -1.06 -3.29 4.52
N THR A 27 -1.58 -2.16 5.02
CA THR A 27 -2.51 -1.31 4.29
C THR A 27 -2.01 0.13 4.22
N PHE A 28 -2.32 0.82 3.12
CA PHE A 28 -1.99 2.23 2.98
C PHE A 28 -2.59 3.09 4.10
N ALA A 29 -3.88 2.90 4.42
CA ALA A 29 -4.58 3.69 5.42
C ALA A 29 -3.93 3.57 6.83
N GLU A 30 -3.52 2.36 7.22
CA GLU A 30 -2.83 2.19 8.49
C GLU A 30 -1.40 2.73 8.46
N LEU A 31 -0.70 2.59 7.33
CA LEU A 31 0.65 3.16 7.15
C LEU A 31 0.63 4.68 7.29
N GLU A 32 -0.32 5.36 6.64
CA GLU A 32 -0.51 6.80 6.72
C GLU A 32 -0.79 7.26 8.17
N ALA A 33 -1.72 6.59 8.85
CA ALA A 33 -2.06 6.90 10.24
C ALA A 33 -0.87 6.69 11.21
N ARG A 34 -0.04 5.65 10.99
CA ARG A 34 1.17 5.43 11.78
C ARG A 34 2.26 6.46 11.45
N ALA A 35 2.41 6.83 10.18
CA ALA A 35 3.37 7.83 9.73
C ALA A 35 3.05 9.22 10.30
N GLN A 36 1.78 9.64 10.31
CA GLN A 36 1.34 10.89 10.92
C GLN A 36 1.74 10.99 12.40
N LYS A 37 1.61 9.88 13.14
CA LYS A 37 1.97 9.82 14.58
C LYS A 37 3.48 9.80 14.80
N ALA A 38 4.26 9.31 13.84
CA ALA A 38 5.71 9.17 13.95
C ALA A 38 6.47 10.45 13.55
N MET A 39 5.85 11.35 12.78
CA MET A 39 6.47 12.58 12.28
C MET A 39 6.20 13.78 13.19
N SER A 40 7.10 14.77 13.17
CA SER A 40 6.78 16.07 13.75
C SER A 40 5.67 16.76 12.95
N PRO A 41 4.87 17.64 13.57
CA PRO A 41 3.76 18.32 12.88
C PRO A 41 4.19 19.08 11.60
N SER A 42 5.37 19.72 11.62
CA SER A 42 5.87 20.46 10.45
C SER A 42 6.26 19.55 9.29
N ILE A 43 6.89 18.41 9.59
CA ILE A 43 7.26 17.43 8.56
C ILE A 43 6.01 16.75 8.00
N TRP A 44 5.07 16.36 8.86
CA TRP A 44 3.79 15.82 8.41
C TRP A 44 3.07 16.80 7.48
N SER A 45 2.96 18.07 7.88
CA SER A 45 2.31 19.11 7.08
C SER A 45 2.95 19.26 5.69
N TYR A 46 4.27 19.13 5.58
CA TYR A 46 4.97 19.26 4.31
C TYR A 46 4.84 18.02 3.42
N VAL A 47 4.85 16.83 4.01
CA VAL A 47 4.78 15.55 3.27
C VAL A 47 3.36 15.23 2.81
N ALA A 48 2.36 15.44 3.66
CA ALA A 48 0.96 15.08 3.37
C ALA A 48 0.19 16.19 2.64
N GLY A 49 0.63 17.45 2.77
CA GLY A 49 -0.08 18.61 2.23
C GLY A 49 -0.04 18.71 0.72
N GLY A 50 -1.19 19.03 0.13
CA GLY A 50 -1.35 19.32 -1.29
C GLY A 50 -1.41 20.82 -1.60
N SER A 51 -1.69 21.16 -2.86
CA SER A 51 -1.92 22.56 -3.27
C SER A 51 -3.37 22.97 -3.07
N GLY A 52 -3.59 24.19 -2.56
CA GLY A 52 -4.92 24.78 -2.42
C GLY A 52 -5.80 24.02 -1.44
N ASP A 53 -7.01 23.67 -1.87
CA ASP A 53 -7.97 22.85 -1.12
C ASP A 53 -7.73 21.34 -1.27
N GLU A 54 -6.61 20.95 -1.90
CA GLU A 54 -6.19 19.56 -2.14
C GLU A 54 -7.14 18.76 -3.06
N SER A 55 -8.07 19.43 -3.75
CA SER A 55 -9.03 18.79 -4.65
C SER A 55 -8.36 17.92 -5.72
N THR A 56 -7.26 18.37 -6.31
CA THR A 56 -6.47 17.58 -7.28
C THR A 56 -5.83 16.34 -6.64
N GLN A 57 -5.31 16.46 -5.41
CA GLN A 57 -4.71 15.34 -4.68
C GLN A 57 -5.76 14.24 -4.42
N GLN A 58 -6.95 14.62 -3.97
CA GLN A 58 -8.08 13.69 -3.80
C GLN A 58 -8.57 13.12 -5.13
N ALA A 59 -8.60 13.94 -6.19
CA ALA A 59 -9.01 13.49 -7.53
C ALA A 59 -8.08 12.41 -8.08
N ASN A 60 -6.77 12.49 -7.81
CA ASN A 60 -5.79 11.50 -8.26
C ASN A 60 -6.09 10.10 -7.72
N VAL A 61 -6.38 9.97 -6.42
CA VAL A 61 -6.67 8.66 -5.80
C VAL A 61 -8.03 8.13 -6.24
N THR A 62 -9.05 8.99 -6.27
CA THR A 62 -10.42 8.56 -6.65
C THR A 62 -10.56 8.20 -8.12
N ALA A 63 -9.64 8.66 -8.99
CA ALA A 63 -9.63 8.28 -10.40
C ALA A 63 -9.50 6.77 -10.63
N PHE A 64 -8.77 6.04 -9.76
CA PHE A 64 -8.60 4.59 -9.86
C PHE A 64 -9.92 3.82 -9.68
N ALA A 65 -10.86 4.35 -8.90
CA ALA A 65 -12.16 3.72 -8.67
C ALA A 65 -13.09 3.73 -9.90
N ARG A 66 -12.72 4.45 -10.97
CA ARG A 66 -13.49 4.54 -12.22
C ARG A 66 -13.24 3.35 -13.15
N TRP A 67 -12.24 2.51 -12.84
CA TRP A 67 -11.81 1.41 -13.70
C TRP A 67 -11.92 0.08 -12.96
N GLY A 68 -12.35 -0.95 -13.69
CA GLY A 68 -12.36 -2.33 -13.21
C GLY A 68 -11.56 -3.22 -14.14
N LEU A 69 -10.65 -4.02 -13.58
CA LEU A 69 -9.95 -5.06 -14.32
C LEU A 69 -10.90 -6.25 -14.52
N ILE A 70 -11.03 -6.75 -15.75
CA ILE A 70 -11.85 -7.93 -16.04
C ILE A 70 -11.04 -9.20 -15.78
N PRO A 71 -11.45 -10.08 -14.85
CA PRO A 71 -10.77 -11.34 -14.61
C PRO A 71 -10.78 -12.22 -15.86
N ARG A 72 -9.62 -12.74 -16.26
CA ARG A 72 -9.47 -13.66 -17.40
C ARG A 72 -9.13 -15.04 -16.87
N MET A 73 -10.06 -15.98 -17.03
CA MET A 73 -9.91 -17.34 -16.52
C MET A 73 -9.10 -18.22 -17.48
N LEU A 74 -8.47 -19.26 -16.94
CA LEU A 74 -7.74 -20.31 -17.70
C LEU A 74 -6.59 -19.79 -18.57
N VAL A 75 -5.93 -18.70 -18.16
CA VAL A 75 -4.86 -18.03 -18.94
C VAL A 75 -3.44 -18.54 -18.66
N GLY A 76 -3.24 -19.38 -17.64
CA GLY A 76 -1.91 -19.91 -17.33
C GLY A 76 -0.88 -18.85 -16.89
N ALA A 77 -1.32 -17.73 -16.32
CA ALA A 77 -0.43 -16.70 -15.77
C ALA A 77 0.17 -17.19 -14.44
N THR A 78 1.28 -17.93 -14.53
CA THR A 78 1.99 -18.51 -13.38
C THR A 78 3.08 -17.60 -12.81
N GLU A 79 3.31 -16.43 -13.44
CA GLU A 79 4.27 -15.41 -13.01
C GLU A 79 3.60 -14.04 -12.95
#